data_AF-A0A1Y4JUU4-F1
#
_entry.id   AF-A0A1Y4JUU4-F1
#
_cell.length_a   1.000
_cell.length_b   1.000
_cell.length_c   1.000
_cell.angle_alpha   90.00
_cell.angle_beta   90.00
_cell.angle_gamma   90.00
#
_symmetry.space_group_name_H-M   'P 1'
#
loop_
_entity.id
_entity.type
_entity.pdbx_description
1 polymer ?
#
loop_
_entity_poly.entity_id
_entity_poly.type
_entity_poly.pdbx_seq_one_letter_code
_entity_poly.pdbx_strand_id
1 'polypeptide(L)'
;MKSIIDYLFYRYYMVCFKNKEFPRFGATCILSEIITMAYLFIVLILSFVLTGDFFLPYTSEITRIIIALIGFFLPWIKIYLHYDKERIRVLLDKYKDNIYNIKYSDKAVLSLSYIIPTIGLILMLFLYQFK
;
A
#
# COMPACT_ATOMS: atom_id res chain seq x y z
N MET A 1 -2.97 4.57 19.94
CA MET A 1 -3.80 4.40 18.72
C MET A 1 -3.46 3.08 18.04
N LYS A 2 -4.46 2.26 17.68
CA LYS A 2 -4.27 1.14 16.75
C LYS A 2 -4.17 1.75 15.35
N SER A 3 -2.96 1.91 14.81
CA SER A 3 -2.84 2.21 13.39
C SER A 3 -3.23 0.94 12.63
N ILE A 4 -4.21 1.02 11.73
CA ILE A 4 -4.57 -0.11 10.87
C ILE A 4 -3.37 -0.57 10.03
N ILE A 5 -2.43 0.35 9.73
CA ILE A 5 -1.17 0.08 9.06
C ILE A 5 -0.28 -0.86 9.89
N ASP A 6 -0.17 -0.63 11.20
CA ASP A 6 0.60 -1.52 12.09
C ASP A 6 0.01 -2.94 12.11
N TYR A 7 -1.33 -3.03 12.09
CA TYR A 7 -2.02 -4.31 12.05
C TYR A 7 -1.81 -5.03 10.73
N LEU A 8 -1.92 -4.32 9.60
CA LEU A 8 -1.64 -4.86 8.28
C LEU A 8 -0.20 -5.33 8.16
N PHE A 9 0.77 -4.53 8.63
CA PHE A 9 2.18 -4.94 8.66
C PHE A 9 2.36 -6.24 9.46
N TYR A 10 1.80 -6.32 10.66
CA TYR A 10 1.80 -7.54 11.46
C TYR A 10 1.24 -8.74 10.70
N ARG A 11 0.09 -8.57 10.02
CA ARG A 11 -0.53 -9.65 9.25
C ARG A 11 0.35 -10.09 8.08
N TYR A 12 0.90 -9.17 7.30
CA TYR A 12 1.81 -9.51 6.20
C TYR A 12 3.08 -10.19 6.70
N TYR A 13 3.63 -9.73 7.83
CA TYR A 13 4.76 -10.38 8.48
C TYR A 13 4.45 -11.83 8.83
N MET A 14 3.31 -12.08 9.46
CA MET A 14 2.89 -13.43 9.83
C MET A 14 2.68 -14.33 8.60
N VAL A 15 2.14 -13.80 7.50
CA VAL A 15 1.98 -14.55 6.25
C VAL A 15 3.35 -14.96 5.69
N CYS A 16 4.26 -14.02 5.50
CA CYS A 16 5.60 -14.31 5.00
C CYS A 16 6.36 -15.26 5.93
N PHE A 17 6.18 -15.15 7.25
CA PHE A 17 6.74 -16.07 8.23
C PHE A 17 6.20 -17.51 8.06
N LYS A 18 4.88 -17.68 7.92
CA LYS A 18 4.26 -19.01 7.66
C LYS A 18 4.76 -19.63 6.35
N ASN A 19 5.01 -18.80 5.35
CA ASN A 19 5.50 -19.23 4.03
C ASN A 19 7.02 -19.47 3.97
N LYS A 20 7.75 -19.29 5.09
CA LYS A 20 9.23 -19.42 5.15
C LYS A 20 9.98 -18.44 4.22
N GLU A 21 9.38 -17.29 3.96
CA GLU A 21 10.01 -16.18 3.23
C GLU A 21 10.76 -15.24 4.19
N PHE A 22 11.37 -14.16 3.68
CA PHE A 22 11.97 -13.10 4.49
C PHE A 22 10.87 -12.21 5.12
N PRO A 23 10.47 -12.39 6.39
CA PRO A 23 9.17 -11.89 6.85
C PRO A 23 9.09 -10.37 6.94
N ARG A 24 10.17 -9.74 7.43
CA ARG A 24 10.29 -8.28 7.49
C ARG A 24 10.31 -7.65 6.10
N PHE A 25 11.08 -8.23 5.19
CA PHE A 25 11.22 -7.71 3.84
C PHE A 25 9.91 -7.89 3.05
N GLY A 26 9.34 -9.10 3.04
CA GLY A 26 8.07 -9.38 2.37
C GLY A 26 6.92 -8.51 2.87
N ALA A 27 6.78 -8.36 4.19
CA ALA A 27 5.76 -7.46 4.77
C ALA A 27 5.95 -6.00 4.35
N THR A 28 7.20 -5.55 4.25
CA THR A 28 7.54 -4.20 3.76
C THR A 28 7.11 -4.04 2.31
N CYS A 29 7.46 -4.99 1.43
CA CYS A 29 7.11 -4.93 0.01
C CYS A 29 5.61 -4.84 -0.20
N ILE A 30 4.84 -5.73 0.45
CA ILE A 30 3.38 -5.80 0.30
C ILE A 30 2.73 -4.51 0.80
N LEU A 31 3.09 -4.06 2.01
CA LEU A 31 2.51 -2.83 2.56
C LEU A 31 2.89 -1.61 1.74
N SER A 32 4.12 -1.57 1.23
CA SER A 32 4.59 -0.48 0.40
C SER A 32 3.88 -0.42 -0.94
N GLU A 33 3.65 -1.56 -1.58
CA GLU A 33 2.86 -1.64 -2.82
C GLU A 33 1.46 -1.06 -2.61
N ILE A 34 0.78 -1.47 -1.53
CA ILE A 34 -0.55 -0.97 -1.17
C ILE A 34 -0.56 0.55 -0.98
N ILE A 35 0.38 1.08 -0.21
CA ILE A 35 0.46 2.53 0.07
C ILE A 35 0.78 3.30 -1.21
N THR A 36 1.72 2.81 -2.02
CA THR A 36 2.09 3.45 -3.28
C THR A 36 0.90 3.46 -4.25
N MET A 37 0.18 2.35 -4.39
CA MET A 37 -1.00 2.28 -5.27
C MET A 37 -2.10 3.23 -4.78
N ALA A 38 -2.41 3.22 -3.49
CA ALA A 38 -3.39 4.15 -2.93
C ALA A 38 -3.01 5.62 -3.19
N TYR A 39 -1.75 5.98 -2.95
CA TYR A 39 -1.25 7.32 -3.20
C TYR A 39 -1.33 7.71 -4.68
N LEU A 40 -0.93 6.81 -5.58
CA LEU A 40 -0.99 7.02 -7.03
C LEU A 40 -2.43 7.37 -7.46
N PHE A 41 -3.41 6.56 -7.10
CA PHE A 41 -4.80 6.81 -7.49
C PHE A 41 -5.36 8.09 -6.87
N ILE A 42 -5.02 8.40 -5.61
CA ILE A 42 -5.40 9.67 -4.99
C ILE A 42 -4.87 10.85 -5.81
N VAL A 43 -3.59 10.83 -6.20
CA VAL A 43 -2.98 11.91 -6.99
C VAL A 43 -3.61 12.03 -8.37
N LEU A 44 -3.86 10.92 -9.06
CA LEU A 44 -4.50 10.93 -10.39
C LEU A 44 -5.94 11.46 -10.32
N ILE A 45 -6.73 11.00 -9.36
CA ILE A 45 -8.11 11.45 -9.17
C ILE A 45 -8.13 12.94 -8.80
N LEU A 46 -7.25 13.37 -7.89
CA LEU A 46 -7.15 14.78 -7.51
C LEU A 46 -6.74 15.65 -8.70
N SER A 47 -5.80 15.20 -9.53
CA SER A 47 -5.42 15.90 -10.76
C SER A 47 -6.61 16.08 -11.69
N PHE A 48 -7.42 15.03 -11.88
CA PHE A 48 -8.62 15.09 -12.71
C PHE A 48 -9.64 16.08 -12.18
N VAL A 49 -9.95 16.04 -10.89
CA VAL A 49 -10.91 16.95 -10.26
C VAL A 49 -10.47 18.41 -10.38
N LEU A 50 -9.16 18.69 -10.33
CA LEU A 50 -8.62 20.05 -10.36
C LEU A 50 -8.35 20.58 -11.78
N THR A 51 -8.02 19.72 -12.74
CA THR A 51 -7.53 20.15 -14.06
C THR A 51 -8.35 19.60 -15.24
N GLY A 52 -9.27 18.67 -15.01
CA GLY A 52 -9.97 17.92 -16.05
C GLY A 52 -9.14 16.78 -16.67
N ASP A 53 -7.90 16.60 -16.22
CA ASP A 53 -6.97 15.58 -16.71
C ASP A 53 -6.32 14.79 -15.56
N PHE A 54 -6.24 13.46 -15.72
CA PHE A 54 -5.61 12.57 -14.74
C PHE A 54 -4.10 12.83 -14.55
N PHE A 55 -3.45 13.35 -15.59
CA PHE A 55 -2.03 13.65 -15.55
C PHE A 55 -1.81 15.16 -15.62
N LEU A 56 -0.87 15.66 -14.83
CA LEU A 56 -0.60 17.09 -14.74
C LEU A 56 -0.21 17.68 -16.11
N PRO A 57 -0.90 18.72 -16.61
CA PRO A 57 -0.79 19.19 -18.00
C PRO A 57 0.60 19.75 -18.36
N TYR A 58 1.40 20.17 -17.38
CA TYR A 58 2.73 20.77 -17.60
C TYR A 58 3.91 19.81 -17.33
N THR A 59 3.66 18.52 -17.13
CA THR A 59 4.72 17.53 -16.90
C THR A 59 5.02 16.76 -18.17
N SER A 60 6.30 16.73 -18.58
CA SER A 60 6.76 15.88 -19.69
C SER A 60 6.58 14.39 -19.35
N GLU A 61 6.48 13.54 -20.37
CA GLU A 61 6.37 12.08 -20.18
C GLU A 61 7.53 11.51 -19.33
N ILE A 62 8.76 11.97 -19.58
CA ILE A 62 9.94 11.56 -18.82
C ILE A 62 9.82 11.98 -17.36
N THR A 63 9.38 13.22 -17.10
CA THR A 63 9.17 13.70 -15.72
C THR A 63 8.14 12.86 -14.98
N ARG A 64 7.05 12.47 -15.64
CA ARG A 64 6.02 11.60 -15.06
C ARG A 64 6.58 10.22 -14.70
N ILE A 65 7.38 9.61 -15.58
CA ILE A 65 8.04 8.33 -15.33
C ILE A 65 9.00 8.43 -14.13
N ILE A 66 9.82 9.49 -14.07
CA ILE A 66 10.75 9.70 -12.96
C ILE A 66 10.00 9.84 -11.63
N ILE A 67 8.94 10.65 -11.58
CA ILE A 67 8.11 10.83 -10.38
C ILE A 67 7.49 9.49 -9.96
N ALA A 68 6.98 8.71 -10.92
CA ALA A 68 6.41 7.39 -10.64
C ALA A 68 7.44 6.43 -10.04
N LEU A 69 8.66 6.39 -10.58
CA LEU A 69 9.76 5.56 -10.07
C LEU A 69 10.18 5.99 -8.66
N ILE A 70 10.42 7.29 -8.43
CA ILE A 70 10.81 7.82 -7.12
C ILE A 70 9.70 7.56 -6.09
N GLY A 71 8.46 7.83 -6.47
CA GLY A 71 7.28 7.59 -5.63
C GLY A 71 7.08 6.11 -5.29
N PHE A 72 7.54 5.20 -6.16
CA PHE A 72 7.49 3.77 -5.90
C PHE A 72 8.54 3.31 -4.88
N PHE A 73 9.79 3.79 -4.98
CA PHE A 73 10.88 3.33 -4.12
C PHE A 73 10.93 4.00 -2.73
N LEU A 74 10.51 5.26 -2.59
CA LEU A 74 10.58 5.98 -1.32
C LEU A 74 9.79 5.33 -0.17
N PRO A 75 8.56 4.81 -0.37
CA PRO A 75 7.80 4.18 0.69
C PRO A 75 8.45 2.89 1.21
N TRP A 76 9.15 2.14 0.34
CA TRP A 76 9.85 0.91 0.72
C TRP A 76 10.90 1.18 1.80
N ILE A 77 11.77 2.16 1.55
CA ILE A 77 12.87 2.52 2.46
C ILE A 77 12.30 3.00 3.80
N LYS A 78 11.30 3.89 3.76
CA LYS A 78 10.70 4.43 4.98
C LYS A 78 10.01 3.36 5.82
N ILE A 79 9.22 2.48 5.21
CA ILE A 79 8.52 1.39 5.91
C ILE A 79 9.54 0.41 6.49
N TYR A 80 10.56 0.03 5.71
CA TYR A 80 11.57 -0.91 6.18
C TYR A 80 12.31 -0.39 7.41
N LEU A 81 12.72 0.88 7.39
CA LEU A 81 13.38 1.53 8.52
C LEU A 81 12.44 1.70 9.72
N HIS A 82 11.17 2.03 9.47
CA HIS A 82 10.17 2.21 10.52
C HIS A 82 9.88 0.91 11.29
N TYR A 83 9.79 -0.22 10.60
CA TYR A 83 9.55 -1.53 11.20
C TYR A 83 10.86 -2.28 11.44
N ASP A 84 11.62 -1.81 12.44
CA ASP A 84 12.80 -2.52 12.94
C ASP A 84 12.45 -3.77 13.77
N LYS A 85 13.48 -4.48 14.21
CA LYS A 85 13.31 -5.72 14.99
C LYS A 85 12.58 -5.51 16.31
N GLU A 86 12.80 -4.38 16.99
CA GLU A 86 12.18 -4.12 18.29
C GLU A 86 10.70 -3.82 18.12
N ARG A 87 10.36 -2.96 17.17
CA ARG A 87 8.99 -2.62 16.84
C ARG A 87 8.21 -3.85 16.38
N ILE A 88 8.82 -4.71 15.56
CA ILE A 88 8.21 -5.98 15.15
C ILE A 88 7.86 -6.84 16.36
N ARG A 89 8.77 -7.00 17.34
CA ARG A 89 8.49 -7.76 18.56
C ARG A 89 7.30 -7.19 19.33
N VAL A 90 7.24 -5.87 19.48
CA VAL A 90 6.11 -5.18 20.13
C VAL A 90 4.80 -5.45 19.38
N LEU A 91 4.81 -5.41 18.05
CA LEU A 91 3.63 -5.70 17.23
C LEU A 91 3.18 -7.16 17.34
N LEU A 92 4.13 -8.09 17.36
CA LEU A 92 3.85 -9.52 17.52
C LEU A 92 3.15 -9.79 18.86
N ASP A 93 3.67 -9.23 19.96
CA ASP A 93 3.06 -9.42 21.26
C ASP A 93 1.69 -8.73 21.36
N LYS A 94 1.58 -7.51 20.82
CA LYS A 94 0.35 -6.72 20.82
C LYS A 94 -0.80 -7.35 20.06
N TYR A 95 -0.51 -8.04 18.94
CA TYR A 95 -1.55 -8.54 18.04
C TYR A 95 -1.69 -10.07 18.03
N LYS A 96 -0.90 -10.83 18.79
CA LYS A 96 -0.98 -12.32 18.82
C LYS A 96 -2.40 -12.85 19.04
N ASP A 97 -3.13 -12.28 20.01
CA ASP A 97 -4.48 -12.72 20.40
C ASP A 97 -5.60 -11.85 19.80
N ASN A 98 -5.30 -11.09 18.75
CA ASN A 98 -6.28 -10.20 18.14
C ASN A 98 -7.38 -11.01 17.41
N ILE A 99 -8.65 -10.78 17.77
CA ILE A 99 -9.84 -11.44 17.19
C ILE A 99 -9.85 -11.35 15.66
N TYR A 100 -9.35 -10.25 15.09
CA TYR A 100 -9.30 -10.08 13.64
C TYR A 100 -8.36 -11.05 12.91
N ASN A 101 -7.41 -11.68 13.63
CA ASN A 101 -6.53 -12.69 13.08
C ASN A 101 -7.30 -13.94 12.63
N ILE A 102 -8.38 -14.27 13.33
CA ILE A 102 -9.28 -15.38 13.01
C ILE A 102 -10.33 -14.92 12.00
N LYS A 103 -10.85 -13.69 12.18
CA LYS A 103 -11.94 -13.16 11.34
C LYS A 103 -11.54 -13.01 9.87
N TYR A 104 -10.35 -12.49 9.60
CA TYR A 104 -9.87 -12.25 8.23
C TYR A 104 -8.81 -13.28 7.88
N SER A 105 -9.02 -14.05 6.81
CA SER A 105 -8.04 -15.02 6.32
C SER A 105 -6.81 -14.32 5.73
N ASP A 106 -5.68 -15.04 5.70
CA ASP A 106 -4.44 -14.51 5.12
C ASP A 106 -4.62 -14.13 3.64
N LYS A 107 -5.40 -14.94 2.89
CA LYS A 107 -5.77 -14.63 1.49
C LYS A 107 -6.56 -13.33 1.38
N ALA A 108 -7.51 -13.10 2.28
CA ALA A 108 -8.30 -11.87 2.29
C ALA A 108 -7.43 -10.64 2.57
N VAL A 109 -6.48 -10.75 3.50
CA VAL A 109 -5.57 -9.64 3.82
C VAL A 109 -4.60 -9.35 2.67
N LEU A 110 -4.06 -10.38 2.02
CA LEU A 110 -3.24 -10.23 0.81
C LEU A 110 -4.03 -9.66 -0.38
N SER A 111 -5.34 -9.92 -0.45
CA SER A 111 -6.16 -9.43 -1.57
C SER A 111 -6.24 -7.91 -1.65
N LEU A 112 -5.89 -7.19 -0.58
CA LEU A 112 -5.84 -5.72 -0.56
C LEU A 112 -4.91 -5.15 -1.65
N SER A 113 -3.80 -5.83 -1.96
CA SER A 113 -2.89 -5.42 -3.05
C SER A 113 -3.58 -5.42 -4.42
N TYR A 114 -4.65 -6.20 -4.60
CA TYR A 114 -5.43 -6.24 -5.84
C TYR A 114 -6.69 -5.37 -5.77
N ILE A 115 -7.34 -5.30 -4.60
CA ILE A 115 -8.56 -4.53 -4.41
C ILE A 115 -8.30 -3.04 -4.60
N ILE A 116 -7.22 -2.51 -4.01
CA ILE A 116 -6.90 -1.08 -4.09
C ILE A 116 -6.71 -0.61 -5.54
N PRO A 117 -5.86 -1.23 -6.37
CA PRO A 117 -5.73 -0.81 -7.76
C PRO A 117 -7.01 -1.05 -8.57
N THR A 118 -7.77 -2.12 -8.28
CA THR A 118 -9.05 -2.37 -8.96
C THR A 118 -10.06 -1.25 -8.70
N ILE A 119 -10.24 -0.85 -7.44
CA ILE A 119 -11.12 0.26 -7.08
C ILE A 119 -10.63 1.56 -7.72
N GLY A 120 -9.33 1.81 -7.68
CA GLY A 120 -8.71 2.98 -8.31
C GLY A 120 -9.00 3.08 -9.81
N LEU A 121 -8.84 1.97 -10.54
CA LEU A 121 -9.14 1.90 -11.97
C LEU A 121 -10.63 2.10 -12.28
N ILE A 122 -11.52 1.47 -11.50
CA ILE A 122 -12.98 1.65 -11.65
C ILE A 122 -13.36 3.12 -11.45
N LEU A 123 -12.81 3.77 -10.43
CA LEU A 123 -13.03 5.20 -10.18
C LEU A 123 -12.52 6.07 -11.32
N MET A 124 -11.32 5.79 -11.85
CA MET A 124 -10.81 6.51 -13.02
C MET A 124 -11.70 6.34 -14.25
N LEU A 125 -12.16 5.11 -14.53
CA LEU A 125 -13.06 4.84 -15.67
C LEU A 125 -14.40 5.58 -15.51
N PHE A 126 -14.95 5.61 -14.30
CA PHE A 126 -16.15 6.37 -14.00
C PHE A 126 -15.94 7.87 -14.20
N LEU A 127 -14.85 8.43 -13.67
CA LEU A 127 -14.53 9.85 -13.80
C LEU A 127 -14.27 10.27 -15.25
N TYR A 128 -13.66 9.40 -16.05
CA TYR A 128 -13.39 9.66 -17.47
C TYR A 128 -14.68 9.92 -18.27
N GLN A 129 -15.84 9.45 -17.82
CA GLN A 129 -17.14 9.74 -18.47
C GLN A 129 -17.55 11.21 -18.36
N PHE A 130 -16.93 11.99 -17.47
CA PHE A 130 -17.20 13.41 -17.26
C PHE A 130 -16.19 14.32 -17.95
N LYS A 131 -15.23 13.76 -18.67
CA LYS A 131 -14.31 14.50 -19.53
C LYS A 131 -14.98 14.81 -20.87
#